data_AF-A0A946JUC9-F1
#
_entry.id   AF-A0A946JUC9-F1
#
_cell.length_a   1.000
_cell.length_b   1.000
_cell.length_c   1.000
_cell.angle_alpha   90.00
_cell.angle_beta   90.00
_cell.angle_gamma   90.00
#
_symmetry.space_group_name_H-M   'P 1'
#
loop_
_entity.id
_entity.type
_entity.pdbx_description
1 polymer ?
#
loop_
_entity_poly.entity_id
_entity_poly.type
_entity_poly.pdbx_seq_one_letter_code
_entity_poly.pdbx_strand_id
1 'polypeptide(L)' 'MNILFTRLFRLLWLLFFILLIFLDRDIFAVKVGLISFVLVLTAITILRALESKKEWGVIVDDLDEDEKELFSHKL' A
#
# COMPACT_ATOMS: atom_id res chain seq x y z
N MET A 1 -1.27 12.71 0.39
CA MET A 1 -1.74 11.75 -0.66
C MET A 1 -2.65 12.37 -1.73
N ASN A 2 -2.30 12.24 -3.01
CA ASN A 2 -3.15 12.65 -4.14
C ASN A 2 -4.46 11.84 -4.20
N ILE A 3 -5.63 12.51 -4.21
CA ILE A 3 -6.97 11.89 -4.23
C ILE A 3 -7.13 10.93 -5.42
N LEU A 4 -6.53 11.26 -6.57
CA LEU A 4 -6.51 10.43 -7.76
C LEU A 4 -5.82 9.08 -7.53
N PHE A 5 -4.74 9.05 -6.75
CA PHE A 5 -3.96 7.85 -6.48
C PHE A 5 -4.74 6.85 -5.62
N THR A 6 -5.43 7.34 -4.59
CA THR A 6 -6.30 6.50 -3.73
C THR A 6 -7.49 5.93 -4.52
N ARG A 7 -8.01 6.69 -5.49
CA ARG A 7 -9.09 6.23 -6.37
C ARG A 7 -8.59 5.14 -7.34
N LEU A 8 -7.41 5.34 -7.93
CA LEU A 8 -6.78 4.38 -8.83
C LEU A 8 -6.49 3.05 -8.11
N PHE A 9 -5.95 3.10 -6.89
CA PHE A 9 -5.63 1.90 -6.10
C PHE A 9 -6.89 1.10 -5.77
N ARG A 10 -7.99 1.78 -5.43
CA ARG A 10 -9.27 1.13 -5.12
C ARG A 10 -9.86 0.43 -6.35
N LEU A 11 -9.75 1.07 -7.52
CA LEU A 11 -10.14 0.47 -8.80
C LEU A 11 -9.23 -0.70 -9.19
N LEU A 12 -7.92 -0.58 -8.95
CA LEU A 12 -6.94 -1.63 -9.24
C LEU A 12 -7.21 -2.90 -8.41
N TRP A 13 -7.60 -2.74 -7.15
CA TRP A 13 -8.03 -3.84 -6.28
C TRP A 13 -9.31 -4.51 -6.76
N LEU A 14 -10.31 -3.73 -7.17
CA LEU A 14 -11.55 -4.26 -7.77
C LEU A 14 -11.27 -5.04 -9.06
N LEU A 15 -10.43 -4.47 -9.93
CA LEU A 15 -9.99 -5.11 -11.16
C LEU A 15 -9.26 -6.42 -10.87
N PHE A 16 -8.40 -6.44 -9.86
CA PHE A 16 -7.70 -7.65 -9.43
C PHE A 16 -8.66 -8.77 -9.01
N PHE A 17 -9.70 -8.46 -8.24
CA PHE A 17 -10.73 -9.45 -7.86
C PHE A 17 -11.52 -9.96 -9.07
N ILE A 18 -11.84 -9.09 -10.03
CA ILE A 18 -12.51 -9.48 -11.26
C ILE A 18 -11.62 -10.43 -12.07
N LEU A 19 -10.33 -10.11 -12.22
CA LEU A 19 -9.37 -11.02 -12.85
C LEU A 19 -9.29 -12.36 -12.11
N LEU A 20 -9.30 -12.38 -10.77
CA LEU A 20 -9.25 -13.65 -10.02
C LEU A 20 -10.42 -14.60 -10.30
N ILE A 21 -11.62 -14.05 -10.57
CA ILE A 21 -12.83 -14.84 -10.79
C ILE A 21 -12.95 -15.27 -12.25
N PHE A 22 -12.58 -14.40 -13.19
CA PHE A 22 -12.82 -14.59 -14.62
C PHE A 22 -11.70 -15.33 -15.35
N LEU A 23 -10.54 -15.47 -14.72
CA LEU A 23 -9.32 -15.91 -15.40
C LEU A 23 -9.13 -17.42 -15.30
N ASP A 24 -9.01 -18.06 -16.47
CA ASP A 24 -8.84 -19.51 -16.59
C ASP A 24 -7.49 -19.96 -16.04
N ARG A 25 -7.52 -20.57 -14.84
CA ARG A 25 -6.35 -21.02 -14.11
C ARG A 25 -5.72 -22.28 -14.69
N ASP A 26 -6.27 -22.88 -15.74
CA ASP A 26 -5.65 -24.04 -16.39
C ASP A 26 -4.36 -23.63 -17.12
N ILE A 27 -4.34 -22.42 -17.69
CA ILE A 27 -3.24 -21.91 -18.49
C ILE A 27 -2.05 -21.51 -17.60
N PHE A 28 -0.87 -22.07 -17.87
CA PHE A 28 0.35 -21.76 -17.11
C PHE A 28 0.73 -20.27 -17.17
N ALA A 29 0.60 -19.64 -18.34
CA ALA A 29 0.87 -18.21 -18.53
C ALA A 29 -0.01 -17.31 -17.63
N VAL A 30 -1.26 -17.72 -17.41
CA VAL A 30 -2.20 -17.03 -16.54
C VAL A 30 -1.74 -17.08 -15.07
N LYS A 31 -1.28 -18.24 -14.60
CA LYS A 31 -0.77 -18.40 -13.22
C LYS A 31 0.40 -17.47 -12.95
N VAL A 32 1.35 -17.42 -13.90
CA VAL A 32 2.53 -16.56 -13.79
C VAL A 32 2.15 -15.07 -13.85
N GLY A 33 1.20 -14.70 -14.72
CA GLY A 33 0.67 -13.34 -14.81
C GLY A 33 0.04 -12.87 -13.49
N LEU A 34 -0.76 -13.72 -12.84
CA LEU A 34 -1.36 -13.44 -11.54
C LEU A 34 -0.31 -13.21 -10.45
N ILE A 35 0.71 -14.08 -10.38
CA ILE A 35 1.82 -13.94 -9.41
C ILE A 35 2.56 -12.62 -9.62
N SER A 36 2.90 -12.29 -10.87
CA SER A 36 3.55 -11.03 -11.20
C SER A 36 2.68 -9.83 -10.82
N PHE A 37 1.37 -9.91 -11.04
CA PHE A 37 0.44 -8.85 -10.70
C PHE A 37 0.35 -8.62 -9.19
N VAL A 38 0.33 -9.70 -8.41
CA VAL A 38 0.37 -9.63 -6.94
C VAL A 38 1.66 -9.00 -6.44
N LEU A 39 2.81 -9.31 -7.05
CA LEU A 39 4.10 -8.70 -6.71
C LEU A 39 4.08 -7.18 -6.96
N VAL A 40 3.52 -6.74 -8.09
CA VAL A 40 3.36 -5.31 -8.39
C VAL A 40 2.44 -4.63 -7.37
N LEU A 41 1.29 -5.24 -7.05
CA LEU A 41 0.39 -4.74 -6.01
C LEU A 41 1.10 -4.61 -4.66
N THR A 42 1.93 -5.59 -4.32
CA THR A 42 2.69 -5.62 -3.07
C THR A 42 3.71 -4.49 -3.05
N ALA A 43 4.47 -4.29 -4.13
CA ALA A 43 5.44 -3.21 -4.24
C ALA A 43 4.77 -1.83 -4.11
N ILE A 44 3.64 -1.61 -4.78
CA ILE A 44 2.86 -0.36 -4.66
C ILE A 44 2.37 -0.16 -3.22
N THR A 45 1.94 -1.23 -2.56
CA THR A 45 1.49 -1.19 -1.16
C THR A 45 2.63 -0.82 -0.21
N ILE A 46 3.84 -1.36 -0.44
CA ILE A 46 5.03 -1.02 0.33
C ILE A 46 5.42 0.44 0.12
N LEU A 47 5.45 0.93 -1.12
CA LEU A 47 5.73 2.35 -1.41
C LEU A 47 4.74 3.27 -0.68
N ARG A 48 3.46 2.91 -0.68
CA ARG A 48 2.41 3.62 0.06
C ARG A 48 2.66 3.61 1.57
N ALA A 49 3.04 2.46 2.12
CA ALA A 49 3.36 2.34 3.54
C ALA A 49 4.60 3.16 3.91
N LEU A 50 5.61 3.20 3.04
CA LEU A 50 6.82 3.99 3.24
C LEU A 50 6.53 5.49 3.23
N GLU A 51 5.70 5.95 2.28
CA GLU A 51 5.27 7.33 2.15
C GLU A 51 4.45 7.78 3.37
N SER A 52 3.54 6.92 3.85
CA SER A 52 2.80 7.15 5.09
C SER A 52 3.71 7.18 6.32
N LYS A 53 4.75 6.33 6.37
CA LYS A 53 5.73 6.31 7.47
C LYS A 53 6.59 7.58 7.47
N LYS A 54 6.92 8.10 6.28
CA LYS A 54 7.64 9.36 6.10
C LYS A 54 6.78 10.55 6.54
N GLU A 55 5.51 10.61 6.13
CA GLU A 55 4.56 11.62 6.62
C GLU A 55 4.46 11.56 8.15
N TRP A 56 4.37 10.35 8.74
CA TRP A 56 4.40 10.16 10.19
C TRP A 56 5.69 10.65 10.84
N GLY A 57 6.85 10.39 10.24
CA GLY A 57 8.14 10.82 10.75
C GLY A 57 8.28 12.34 10.79
N VAL A 58 7.74 13.04 9.79
CA VAL A 58 7.71 14.51 9.79
C VAL A 58 6.77 15.03 10.88
N ILE A 59 5.58 14.44 11.04
CA ILE A 59 4.65 14.83 12.11
C ILE A 59 5.29 14.65 13.48
N VAL A 60 5.95 13.51 13.73
CA VAL A 60 6.67 13.24 14.99
C VAL A 60 7.82 14.22 15.21
N ASP A 61 8.50 14.65 14.15
CA ASP A 61 9.60 15.61 14.26
C ASP A 61 9.12 17.05 14.50
N ASP A 62 7.92 17.39 14.03
CA ASP A 62 7.24 18.68 14.24
C ASP A 62 6.50 18.77 15.60
N LEU A 63 6.46 17.70 16.41
CA LEU A 63 5.90 17.74 17.76
C LEU A 63 6.81 18.55 18.71
N ASP A 64 6.19 19.37 19.57
CA ASP A 64 6.87 20.12 20.62
C ASP A 64 7.59 19.17 21.60
N GLU A 65 8.68 19.64 22.24
CA GLU A 65 9.54 18.84 23.13
C GLU A 65 8.74 18.12 24.24
N ASP A 66 7.70 18.79 24.76
CA ASP A 66 6.79 18.31 25.79
C ASP A 66 5.97 17.08 25.34
N GLU A 67 5.57 17.06 24.06
CA GLU A 67 4.79 15.96 23.48
C GLU A 67 5.70 14.79 23.10
N LYS A 68 6.93 15.05 22.65
CA LYS A 68 7.94 14.02 22.35
C LYS A 68 8.33 13.20 23.58
N GLU A 69 8.48 13.83 24.75
CA GLU A 69 8.75 13.12 26.01
C GLU A 69 7.59 12.19 26.41
N LEU A 70 6.33 12.62 26.22
CA LEU A 70 5.14 11.83 26.55
C LEU A 70 5.02 10.56 25.70
N PHE A 71 5.40 10.62 24.42
CA PHE A 71 5.42 9.45 23.53
C PHE A 71 6.64 8.55 23.77
N SER A 72 7.80 9.12 24.12
CA SER A 72 9.01 8.34 24.43
C SER A 72 8.91 7.55 25.73
N HIS A 73 8.16 8.03 26.73
CA HIS A 73 8.03 7.34 28.02
C HIS A 73 6.98 6.21 27.99
N LYS A 74 6.14 6.15 26.94
CA LYS A 74 5.04 5.18 26.83
C LYS A 74 5.35 3.96 25.94
N LEU A 75 6.53 3.94 25.31
CA LEU A 75 7.04 2.84 24.49
C LEU A 75 7.93 1.91 25.34
#